data_AF-A0A7H5CTM8-F1
#
_entry.id   AF-A0A7H5CTM8-F1
#
_cell.length_a   1.000
_cell.length_b   1.000
_cell.length_c   1.000
_cell.angle_alpha   90.00
_cell.angle_beta   90.00
_cell.angle_gamma   90.00
#
_symmetry.space_group_name_H-M   'P 1'
#
loop_
_entity.id
_entity.type
_entity.pdbx_description
1 polymer ?
#
loop_
_entity_poly.entity_id
_entity_poly.type
_entity_poly.pdbx_seq_one_letter_code
_entity_poly.pdbx_strand_id
1 'polypeptide(L)'
;MKKTSLMMATAGTMVLAGCSTYDGATRSTEYTSVANPAAVYCVQQGGELDTVSENGERVTYCVLSDDERVEQWEYYRNNHKESDEQ
;
A
#
# COMPACT_ATOMS: atom_id res chain seq x y z
N MET A 1 -37.65 -2.37 -58.76
CA MET A 1 -37.77 -0.93 -58.44
C MET A 1 -37.98 -0.81 -56.93
N LYS A 2 -37.08 -0.08 -56.25
CA LYS A 2 -36.99 0.03 -54.79
C LYS A 2 -38.04 0.99 -54.24
N LYS A 3 -38.89 0.55 -53.32
CA LYS A 3 -39.63 1.40 -52.37
C LYS A 3 -39.94 0.59 -51.11
N THR A 4 -38.95 0.38 -50.26
CA THR A 4 -39.18 -0.09 -48.89
C THR A 4 -39.18 1.12 -47.97
N SER A 5 -40.39 1.43 -47.49
CA SER A 5 -40.68 2.50 -46.55
C SER A 5 -39.85 2.42 -45.28
N LEU A 6 -39.34 3.59 -44.88
CA LEU A 6 -38.90 3.91 -43.53
C LEU A 6 -40.13 3.85 -42.59
N MET A 7 -40.14 2.93 -41.64
CA MET A 7 -40.99 3.00 -40.44
C MET A 7 -40.21 2.54 -39.21
N MET A 8 -40.20 3.43 -38.21
CA MET A 8 -39.61 3.29 -36.88
C MET A 8 -40.04 2.02 -36.15
N ALA A 9 -39.08 1.36 -35.49
CA ALA A 9 -39.33 0.61 -34.27
C ALA A 9 -38.09 0.71 -33.37
N THR A 10 -38.21 1.60 -32.39
CA THR A 10 -37.33 1.76 -31.23
C THR A 10 -37.11 0.41 -30.55
N ALA A 11 -35.92 -0.17 -30.71
CA ALA A 11 -35.51 -1.39 -30.00
C ALA A 11 -34.77 -1.00 -28.71
N GLY A 12 -35.27 -1.53 -27.60
CA GLY A 12 -35.06 -1.06 -26.23
C GLY A 12 -33.61 -0.88 -25.77
N THR A 13 -33.37 0.23 -25.09
CA THR A 13 -32.25 0.39 -24.16
C THR A 13 -32.47 -0.54 -22.97
N MET A 14 -31.75 -1.67 -22.94
CA MET A 14 -31.63 -2.51 -21.75
C MET A 14 -30.96 -1.71 -20.64
N VAL A 15 -31.69 -1.43 -19.56
CA VAL A 15 -31.13 -0.86 -18.34
C VAL A 15 -30.41 -1.96 -17.58
N LEU A 16 -29.08 -1.90 -17.54
CA LEU A 16 -28.25 -2.76 -16.72
C LEU A 16 -28.31 -2.27 -15.26
N ALA A 17 -29.24 -2.80 -14.47
CA ALA A 17 -29.24 -2.62 -13.02
C ALA A 17 -28.37 -3.72 -12.38
N GLY A 18 -27.12 -3.39 -12.04
CA GLY A 18 -26.25 -4.25 -11.23
C GLY A 18 -26.33 -3.88 -9.76
N CYS A 19 -26.87 -4.75 -8.91
CA CYS A 19 -26.78 -4.62 -7.46
C CYS A 19 -25.65 -5.54 -6.94
N SER A 20 -24.56 -4.96 -6.44
CA SER A 20 -23.62 -5.68 -5.57
C SER A 20 -23.94 -5.33 -4.12
N THR A 21 -24.70 -6.19 -3.43
CA THR A 21 -24.82 -6.14 -1.98
C THR A 21 -23.53 -6.72 -1.40
N TYR A 22 -22.64 -5.85 -0.91
CA TYR A 22 -21.42 -6.26 -0.21
C TYR A 22 -21.80 -6.64 1.22
N ASP A 23 -22.19 -7.90 1.41
CA ASP A 23 -22.42 -8.50 2.72
C ASP A 23 -21.06 -8.71 3.41
N GLY A 24 -20.51 -7.62 3.95
CA GLY A 24 -19.16 -7.61 4.54
C GLY A 24 -18.87 -6.43 5.45
N ALA A 25 -19.82 -5.51 5.64
CA ALA A 25 -19.64 -4.31 6.46
C ALA A 25 -19.54 -4.58 7.97
N THR A 26 -19.72 -5.83 8.42
CA THR A 26 -19.52 -6.23 9.81
C THR A 26 -18.68 -7.50 9.92
N ARG A 27 -17.53 -7.57 9.22
CA ARG A 27 -16.43 -8.36 9.76
C ARG A 27 -15.86 -7.53 10.91
N SER A 28 -15.83 -8.08 12.12
CA SER A 28 -15.01 -7.52 13.19
C SER A 28 -13.56 -7.53 12.68
N THR A 29 -13.13 -6.40 12.13
CA THR A 29 -11.73 -6.20 11.77
C THR A 29 -11.05 -5.84 13.07
N GLU A 30 -10.63 -6.85 13.83
CA GLU A 30 -9.56 -6.65 14.80
C GLU A 30 -8.35 -6.18 14.00
N TYR A 31 -8.08 -4.87 14.05
CA TYR A 31 -6.94 -4.28 13.38
C TYR A 31 -5.69 -4.67 14.18
N THR A 32 -5.06 -5.78 13.83
CA THR A 32 -3.71 -6.09 14.30
C THR A 32 -2.75 -5.12 13.61
N SER A 33 -2.42 -4.01 14.27
CA SER A 33 -1.34 -3.14 13.81
C SER A 33 -0.01 -3.83 14.06
N VAL A 34 0.62 -4.34 13.01
CA VAL A 34 2.02 -4.82 13.07
C VAL A 34 2.94 -3.60 12.96
N ALA A 35 3.82 -3.41 13.94
CA ALA A 35 4.81 -2.34 13.89
C ALA A 35 5.83 -2.58 12.75
N ASN A 36 6.36 -1.51 12.17
CA ASN A 36 7.42 -1.62 11.16
C ASN A 36 8.69 -2.20 11.82
N PRO A 37 9.19 -3.38 11.40
CA PRO A 37 10.34 -4.02 12.04
C PRO A 37 11.62 -3.19 11.95
N ALA A 38 11.84 -2.46 10.85
CA ALA A 38 13.00 -1.57 10.72
C ALA A 38 12.94 -0.38 11.71
N ALA A 39 11.75 0.20 11.87
CA ALA A 39 11.52 1.29 12.81
C ALA A 39 11.71 0.82 14.27
N VAL A 40 11.15 -0.35 14.58
CA VAL A 40 11.27 -1.01 15.89
C VAL A 40 12.73 -1.37 16.19
N TYR A 41 13.48 -1.83 15.18
CA TYR A 41 14.89 -2.15 15.33
C TYR A 41 15.72 -0.89 15.60
N CYS A 42 15.52 0.18 14.83
CA CYS A 42 16.20 1.46 15.06
C CYS A 42 16.08 1.94 16.52
N VAL A 43 14.85 1.99 17.04
CA VAL A 43 14.59 2.43 18.41
C VAL A 43 15.21 1.47 19.44
N GLN A 44 15.20 0.16 19.18
CA GLN A 44 15.86 -0.83 20.04
C GLN A 44 17.38 -0.67 20.08
N GLN A 45 18.01 -0.18 19.01
CA GLN A 45 19.44 0.14 18.98
C GLN A 45 19.75 1.51 19.63
N GLY A 46 18.74 2.20 20.17
CA GLY A 46 18.88 3.51 20.79
C GLY A 46 18.84 4.68 19.80
N GLY A 47 18.50 4.43 18.54
CA GLY A 47 18.38 5.47 17.52
C GLY A 47 17.02 6.15 17.51
N GLU A 48 16.98 7.34 16.90
CA GLU A 48 15.76 8.11 16.64
C GLU A 48 15.31 7.98 15.18
N LEU A 49 14.00 8.05 14.94
CA LEU A 49 13.43 8.00 13.59
C LEU A 49 13.32 9.40 13.01
N ASP A 50 14.01 9.65 11.90
CA ASP A 50 13.93 10.89 11.14
C ASP A 50 13.28 10.63 9.77
N THR A 51 12.00 11.01 9.63
CA THR A 51 11.30 10.91 8.36
C THR A 51 11.34 12.22 7.59
N VAL A 52 11.99 12.19 6.43
CA VAL A 52 12.14 13.32 5.52
C VAL A 52 11.40 13.07 4.21
N SER A 53 11.16 14.14 3.45
CA SER A 53 10.71 14.01 2.06
C SER A 53 11.87 14.30 1.12
N GLU A 54 12.23 13.33 0.28
CA GLU A 54 13.31 13.41 -0.67
C GLU A 54 12.78 12.96 -2.04
N ASN A 55 13.03 13.75 -3.09
CA ASN A 55 12.55 13.47 -4.46
C ASN A 55 11.03 13.21 -4.57
N GLY A 56 10.23 13.73 -3.64
CA GLY A 56 8.78 13.51 -3.58
C GLY A 56 8.37 12.22 -2.85
N GLU A 57 9.31 11.49 -2.28
CA GLU A 57 9.09 10.25 -1.52
C GLU A 57 9.35 10.49 -0.03
N ARG A 58 8.69 9.72 0.84
CA ARG A 58 8.97 9.73 2.29
C ARG A 58 10.03 8.69 2.60
N VAL A 59 11.20 9.13 3.04
CA VAL A 59 12.31 8.27 3.46
C VAL A 59 12.46 8.39 4.97
N THR A 60 12.66 7.28 5.67
CA THR A 60 12.89 7.29 7.13
C THR A 60 14.28 6.79 7.42
N TYR A 61 15.04 7.61 8.13
CA TYR A 61 16.37 7.31 8.59
C TYR A 61 16.34 6.91 10.07
N CYS A 62 17.28 6.06 10.45
CA CYS A 62 17.66 5.82 11.83
C CYS A 62 18.87 6.70 12.15
N VAL A 63 18.72 7.57 13.15
CA VAL A 63 19.78 8.45 13.66
C VAL A 63 20.33 7.80 14.93
N LEU A 64 21.52 7.22 14.86
CA LEU A 64 22.18 6.52 15.97
C LEU A 64 23.05 7.47 16.81
N SER A 65 23.59 8.52 16.18
CA SER A 65 24.28 9.65 16.81
C SER A 65 24.29 10.84 15.83
N ASP A 66 24.80 12.01 16.25
CA ASP A 66 24.87 13.21 15.41
C ASP A 66 25.59 12.99 14.06
N ASP A 67 26.57 12.07 14.03
CA ASP A 67 27.36 11.74 12.84
C ASP A 67 26.94 10.42 12.16
N GLU A 68 25.95 9.71 12.71
CA GLU A 68 25.52 8.40 12.23
C GLU A 68 24.02 8.38 11.89
N ARG A 69 23.73 8.54 10.60
CA ARG A 69 22.38 8.50 10.02
C ARG A 69 22.37 7.51 8.86
N VAL A 70 21.49 6.51 8.92
CA VAL A 70 21.38 5.43 7.92
C VAL A 70 19.90 5.19 7.59
N GLU A 71 19.58 4.85 6.35
CA GLU A 71 18.18 4.53 5.99
C GLU A 71 17.71 3.30 6.78
N GLN A 72 16.50 3.35 7.35
CA GLN A 72 16.07 2.36 8.36
C GLN A 72 16.06 0.92 7.83
N TRP A 73 15.67 0.71 6.56
CA TRP A 73 15.59 -0.62 5.98
C TRP A 73 16.96 -1.15 5.56
N GLU A 74 17.85 -0.27 5.11
CA GLU A 74 19.26 -0.59 4.90
C GLU A 74 19.89 -1.08 6.21
N TYR A 75 19.72 -0.33 7.30
CA TYR A 75 20.23 -0.70 8.61
C TYR A 75 19.67 -2.04 9.09
N TYR A 76 18.34 -2.22 9.00
CA TYR A 76 17.68 -3.46 9.36
C TYR A 76 18.23 -4.65 8.55
N ARG A 77 18.28 -4.56 7.21
CA ARG A 77 18.75 -5.66 6.35
C ARG A 77 20.22 -5.98 6.58
N ASN A 78 21.08 -4.98 6.79
CA ASN A 78 22.49 -5.21 7.05
C ASN A 78 22.73 -6.01 8.34
N ASN A 79 21.83 -5.86 9.32
CA ASN A 79 21.95 -6.50 10.63
C ASN A 79 21.09 -7.77 10.76
N HIS A 80 20.35 -8.13 9.70
CA HIS A 80 19.51 -9.33 9.61
C HIS A 80 19.81 -10.14 8.35
N LYS A 81 21.05 -10.08 7.84
CA LYS A 81 21.49 -11.04 6.82
C LYS A 81 21.53 -12.41 7.50
N GLU A 82 20.54 -13.26 7.22
CA GLU A 82 20.70 -14.67 7.48
C GLU A 82 21.91 -15.15 6.66
N SER A 83 22.80 -15.88 7.30
CA SER A 83 23.83 -16.62 6.60
C SER A 83 23.12 -17.60 5.67
N ASP A 84 23.00 -17.25 4.39
CA ASP A 84 22.69 -18.18 3.29
C ASP A 84 23.88 -19.14 3.10
N GLU A 85 24.25 -19.86 4.16
CA GLU A 85 25.00 -21.10 4.12
C GLU A 85 24.04 -22.23 4.52
N GLN A 86 23.33 -22.76 3.53
CA GLN A 86 22.84 -24.13 3.42
C GLN A 86 22.37 -24.44 2.00
#